data_AF-A0A936LQ43-F1
#
_entry.id   AF-A0A936LQ43-F1
#
_cell.length_a   1.000
_cell.length_b   1.000
_cell.length_c   1.000
_cell.angle_alpha   90.00
_cell.angle_beta   90.00
_cell.angle_gamma   90.00
#
_symmetry.space_group_name_H-M   'P 1'
#
loop_
_entity.id
_entity.type
_entity.pdbx_description
1 polymer ?
#
loop_
_entity_poly.entity_id
_entity_poly.type
_entity_poly.pdbx_seq_one_letter_code
_entity_poly.pdbx_strand_id
1 'polypeptide(L)'
;MQQEFWMRKLSPSKFKWISEVYYKDLWDVVSYDLENVRIRYSGANDAKAYAIGWDNRIHGEFVPGAESWVNLSFLRTHERLLGIQHKERSLEQPDGKDINDVPRPTDQFMALSIFFQDYLPQNKNFKMHIQINLASGLPYGLKGANTVYRNDQSLKAYHRVDIGFSMQLWDRSKRMQKPNSFFRFCKQAWISAEVFNLLKVKNEASISWIRTLYNYQFAIPNYLSSQRLNLRLRLDF
;
A
#
# COMPACT_ATOMS: atom_id res chain seq x y z
N MET A 1 -24.07 -0.96 -5.33
CA MET A 1 -24.75 -1.50 -6.54
C MET A 1 -23.91 -2.65 -7.04
N GLN A 2 -24.36 -3.91 -6.94
CA GLN A 2 -23.64 -5.06 -7.47
C GLN A 2 -23.96 -5.21 -8.96
N GLN A 3 -22.97 -5.09 -9.83
CA GLN A 3 -23.13 -5.34 -11.26
C GLN A 3 -22.14 -6.43 -11.68
N GLU A 4 -22.65 -7.50 -12.26
CA GLU A 4 -21.86 -8.57 -12.88
C GLU A 4 -21.63 -8.20 -14.35
N PHE A 5 -20.36 -8.14 -14.79
CA PHE A 5 -20.01 -7.80 -16.17
C PHE A 5 -19.35 -9.00 -16.87
N TRP A 6 -19.85 -9.34 -18.06
CA TRP A 6 -19.28 -10.40 -18.90
C TRP A 6 -18.28 -9.79 -19.90
N MET A 7 -16.99 -9.81 -19.59
CA MET A 7 -15.95 -9.52 -20.60
C MET A 7 -15.74 -10.75 -21.49
N ARG A 8 -15.83 -10.53 -22.82
CA ARG A 8 -15.84 -11.58 -23.84
C ARG A 8 -14.49 -12.33 -23.89
N LYS A 9 -14.51 -13.60 -23.45
CA LYS A 9 -13.54 -14.72 -23.67
C LYS A 9 -12.03 -14.43 -23.52
N LEU A 10 -11.58 -14.15 -22.28
CA LEU A 10 -10.18 -14.41 -21.86
C LEU A 10 -10.06 -15.50 -20.79
N SER A 11 -11.12 -15.80 -20.03
CA SER A 11 -11.19 -16.91 -19.07
C SER A 11 -12.66 -17.29 -18.81
N PRO A 12 -12.99 -18.59 -18.60
CA PRO A 12 -14.35 -19.04 -18.25
C PRO A 12 -14.77 -18.69 -16.81
N SER A 13 -13.89 -18.10 -16.00
CA SER A 13 -14.14 -17.83 -14.58
C SER A 13 -14.91 -16.52 -14.35
N LYS A 14 -15.82 -16.53 -13.35
CA LYS A 14 -16.57 -15.33 -12.94
C LYS A 14 -15.66 -14.37 -12.18
N PHE A 15 -15.66 -13.10 -12.57
CA PHE A 15 -15.04 -12.02 -11.82
C PHE A 15 -16.07 -11.33 -10.94
N LYS A 16 -15.70 -11.04 -9.69
CA LYS A 16 -16.50 -10.25 -8.75
C LYS A 16 -15.89 -8.86 -8.67
N TRP A 17 -16.67 -7.85 -9.04
CA TRP A 17 -16.31 -6.45 -8.85
C TRP A 17 -17.06 -5.86 -7.65
N ILE A 18 -16.31 -5.20 -6.76
CA ILE A 18 -16.82 -4.46 -5.61
C ILE A 18 -16.33 -3.03 -5.77
N SER A 19 -17.24 -2.08 -5.63
CA SER A 19 -16.96 -0.65 -5.71
C SER A 19 -17.64 0.05 -4.56
N GLU A 20 -16.89 0.84 -3.81
CA GLU A 20 -17.32 1.58 -2.64
C GLU A 20 -16.94 3.05 -2.81
N VAL A 21 -17.92 3.94 -2.66
CA VAL A 21 -17.70 5.38 -2.65
C VAL A 21 -18.20 5.90 -1.32
N TYR A 22 -17.40 6.73 -0.66
CA TYR A 22 -17.76 7.31 0.63
C TYR A 22 -17.32 8.76 0.73
N TYR A 23 -18.07 9.49 1.54
CA TYR A 23 -17.76 10.85 1.95
C TYR A 23 -17.96 10.94 3.46
N LYS A 24 -16.99 11.50 4.17
CA LYS A 24 -17.02 11.74 5.60
C LYS A 24 -16.66 13.19 5.85
N ASP A 25 -17.58 13.93 6.44
CA ASP A 25 -17.32 15.26 6.99
C ASP A 25 -16.96 15.11 8.47
N LEU A 26 -15.90 15.78 8.91
CA LEU A 26 -15.31 15.64 10.23
C LEU A 26 -15.23 17.04 10.88
N TRP A 27 -15.95 17.19 11.99
CA TRP A 27 -15.88 18.39 12.83
C TRP A 27 -15.04 18.10 14.09
N ASP A 28 -14.49 19.16 14.68
CA ASP A 28 -13.72 19.09 15.93
C ASP A 28 -12.57 18.07 15.91
N VAL A 29 -11.82 18.06 14.80
CA VAL A 29 -10.66 17.18 14.61
C VAL A 29 -9.47 17.75 15.36
N VAL A 30 -8.75 16.88 16.06
CA VAL A 30 -7.43 17.19 16.63
C VAL A 30 -6.39 17.07 15.54
N SER A 31 -5.76 18.19 15.17
CA SER A 31 -4.68 18.19 14.19
C SER A 31 -3.44 17.43 14.72
N TYR A 32 -2.68 16.81 13.81
CA TYR A 32 -1.44 16.13 14.17
C TYR A 32 -0.39 16.25 13.08
N ASP A 33 0.87 16.30 13.50
CA ASP A 33 2.03 16.26 12.62
C ASP A 33 2.69 14.88 12.67
N LEU A 34 3.25 14.46 11.54
CA LEU A 34 4.02 13.24 11.41
C LEU A 34 5.48 13.60 11.11
N GLU A 35 6.37 13.35 12.07
CA GLU A 35 7.81 13.54 11.93
C GLU A 35 8.50 12.17 12.04
N ASN A 36 8.91 11.62 10.89
CA ASN A 36 9.38 10.24 10.79
C ASN A 36 8.33 9.21 11.28
N VAL A 37 8.52 8.63 12.46
CA VAL A 37 7.59 7.69 13.12
C VAL A 37 6.87 8.34 14.31
N ARG A 38 7.23 9.59 14.64
CA ARG A 38 6.65 10.34 15.76
C ARG A 38 5.42 11.08 15.29
N ILE A 39 4.30 10.84 15.96
CA ILE A 39 3.07 11.60 15.79
C ILE A 39 2.99 12.63 16.91
N ARG A 40 2.74 13.89 16.57
CA ARG A 40 2.54 14.98 17.54
C ARG A 40 1.16 15.58 17.36
N TYR A 41 0.31 15.42 18.36
CA TYR A 41 -1.03 16.01 18.39
C TYR A 41 -1.01 17.45 18.88
N SER A 42 -1.92 18.28 18.39
CA SER A 42 -2.19 19.62 18.95
C SER A 42 -2.78 19.53 20.36
N GLY A 43 -3.55 18.46 20.62
CA GLY A 43 -4.27 18.27 21.88
C GLY A 43 -5.54 19.14 22.02
N ALA A 44 -5.92 19.85 20.96
CA ALA A 44 -7.11 20.69 20.90
C ALA A 44 -7.92 20.33 19.65
N ASN A 45 -9.25 20.49 19.72
CA ASN A 45 -10.16 20.33 18.59
C ASN A 45 -10.06 21.55 17.67
N ASP A 46 -8.96 21.64 16.92
CA ASP A 46 -8.51 22.83 16.23
C ASP A 46 -8.68 22.76 14.70
N ALA A 47 -9.36 21.73 14.17
CA ALA A 47 -9.53 21.55 12.74
C ALA A 47 -10.91 21.04 12.33
N LYS A 48 -11.32 21.38 11.10
CA LYS A 48 -12.37 20.66 10.36
C LYS A 48 -11.71 19.89 9.23
N ALA A 49 -12.19 18.69 8.93
CA ALA A 49 -11.59 17.86 7.90
C ALA A 49 -12.67 17.11 7.11
N TYR A 50 -12.29 16.58 5.96
CA TYR A 50 -13.13 15.66 5.23
C TYR A 50 -12.29 14.52 4.65
N ALA A 51 -12.95 13.40 4.39
CA ALA A 51 -12.39 12.27 3.67
C ALA A 51 -13.37 11.83 2.60
N ILE A 52 -12.93 11.84 1.34
CA ILE A 52 -13.66 11.28 0.23
C ILE A 52 -12.83 10.16 -0.37
N GLY A 53 -13.46 9.03 -0.67
CA GLY A 53 -12.76 7.91 -1.26
C GLY A 53 -13.62 7.13 -2.23
N TRP A 54 -12.93 6.50 -3.18
CA TRP A 54 -13.49 5.58 -4.15
C TRP A 54 -12.59 4.36 -4.26
N ASP A 55 -13.06 3.25 -3.69
CA ASP A 55 -12.35 1.98 -3.64
C ASP A 55 -12.96 0.97 -4.60
N ASN A 56 -12.13 0.39 -5.45
CA ASN A 56 -12.51 -0.62 -6.42
C ASN A 56 -11.70 -1.88 -6.16
N ARG A 57 -12.37 -3.03 -6.13
CA ARG A 57 -11.74 -4.33 -6.03
C ARG A 57 -12.35 -5.27 -7.06
N ILE A 58 -11.51 -5.80 -7.94
CA ILE A 58 -11.84 -6.86 -8.87
C ILE A 58 -11.18 -8.12 -8.33
N HIS A 59 -11.98 -9.16 -8.12
CA HIS A 59 -11.53 -10.47 -7.65
C HIS A 59 -11.92 -11.52 -8.68
N GLY A 60 -11.04 -12.48 -8.95
CA GLY A 60 -11.37 -13.60 -9.83
C GLY A 60 -10.29 -14.67 -9.85
N GLU A 61 -10.64 -15.83 -10.39
CA GLU A 61 -9.72 -16.94 -10.55
C GLU A 61 -9.34 -17.09 -12.03
N PHE A 62 -8.14 -16.67 -12.44
CA PHE A 62 -7.70 -16.90 -13.82
C PHE A 62 -7.49 -18.40 -14.10
N VAL A 63 -7.06 -19.14 -13.07
CA VAL A 63 -6.96 -20.60 -13.05
C VAL A 63 -7.73 -21.13 -11.83
N PRO A 64 -8.54 -22.21 -11.97
CA PRO A 64 -9.32 -22.75 -10.86
C PRO A 64 -8.47 -23.00 -9.60
N GLY A 65 -8.90 -22.43 -8.48
CA GLY A 65 -8.20 -22.55 -7.19
C GLY A 65 -6.93 -21.69 -7.07
N ALA A 66 -6.73 -20.71 -7.94
CA ALA A 66 -5.74 -19.64 -7.80
C ALA A 66 -6.44 -18.27 -7.92
N GLU A 67 -6.73 -17.69 -6.75
CA GLU A 67 -7.34 -16.37 -6.67
C GLU A 67 -6.35 -15.28 -7.06
N SER A 68 -6.83 -14.33 -7.85
CA SER A 68 -6.13 -13.11 -8.22
C SER A 68 -7.05 -11.91 -7.97
N TRP A 69 -6.46 -10.76 -7.69
CA TRP A 69 -7.23 -9.55 -7.43
C TRP A 69 -6.50 -8.28 -7.87
N VAL A 70 -7.29 -7.26 -8.19
CA VAL A 70 -6.84 -5.91 -8.52
C VAL A 70 -7.63 -4.95 -7.64
N ASN A 71 -6.93 -4.18 -6.84
CA ASN A 71 -7.48 -3.10 -6.02
C ASN A 71 -7.02 -1.77 -6.58
N LEU A 72 -7.95 -0.86 -6.84
CA LEU A 72 -7.68 0.51 -7.23
C LEU A 72 -8.49 1.45 -6.34
N SER A 73 -7.78 2.30 -5.61
CA SER A 73 -8.33 3.17 -4.59
C SER A 73 -7.91 4.60 -4.84
N PHE A 74 -8.88 5.51 -4.76
CA PHE A 74 -8.64 6.94 -4.74
C PHE A 74 -9.08 7.48 -3.38
N LEU A 75 -8.21 8.22 -2.70
CA LEU A 75 -8.49 8.76 -1.38
C LEU A 75 -8.03 10.20 -1.31
N ARG A 76 -8.93 11.11 -0.91
CA ARG A 76 -8.56 12.48 -0.58
C ARG A 76 -9.00 12.80 0.84
N THR A 77 -8.04 13.09 1.70
CA THR A 77 -8.23 13.51 3.08
C THR A 77 -7.59 14.86 3.29
N HIS A 78 -8.42 15.88 3.50
CA HIS A 78 -7.97 17.25 3.69
C HIS A 78 -8.50 17.78 5.02
N GLU A 79 -7.77 18.73 5.59
CA GLU A 79 -8.14 19.42 6.81
C GLU A 79 -7.90 20.93 6.70
N ARG A 80 -8.61 21.68 7.53
CA ARG A 80 -8.48 23.12 7.68
C ARG A 80 -8.36 23.43 9.16
N LEU A 81 -7.20 23.91 9.56
CA LEU A 81 -6.97 24.42 10.91
C LEU A 81 -7.79 25.70 11.13
N LEU A 82 -8.44 25.83 12.28
CA LEU A 82 -9.27 26.97 12.65
C LEU A 82 -8.41 28.20 12.94
N GLY A 83 -8.83 29.37 12.44
CA GLY A 83 -8.11 30.64 12.65
C GLY A 83 -6.80 30.78 11.88
N ILE A 84 -6.46 29.83 11.00
CA ILE A 84 -5.25 29.84 10.18
C ILE A 84 -5.63 29.93 8.71
N GLN A 85 -5.05 30.90 8.00
CA GLN A 85 -5.09 30.96 6.55
C GLN A 85 -3.96 30.09 6.00
N HIS A 86 -4.32 29.00 5.32
CA HIS A 86 -3.34 28.10 4.70
C HIS A 86 -2.82 28.67 3.40
N LYS A 87 -1.57 28.33 3.08
CA LYS A 87 -0.89 28.69 1.84
C LYS A 87 -0.18 27.49 1.24
N GLU A 88 -0.21 27.40 -0.08
CA GLU A 88 0.53 26.40 -0.86
C GLU A 88 1.67 27.07 -1.63
N ARG A 89 2.89 26.54 -1.51
CA ARG A 89 4.03 27.01 -2.30
C ARG A 89 4.12 26.25 -3.60
N SER A 90 4.38 26.99 -4.68
CA SER A 90 4.70 26.42 -5.99
C SER A 90 6.00 27.02 -6.50
N LEU A 91 6.66 26.35 -7.45
CA LEU A 91 7.87 26.84 -8.11
C LEU A 91 7.68 28.24 -8.73
N GLU A 92 6.44 28.54 -9.16
CA GLU A 92 6.07 29.82 -9.76
C GLU A 92 5.67 30.89 -8.73
N GLN A 93 5.33 30.49 -7.50
CA GLN A 93 4.83 31.38 -6.44
C GLN A 93 5.46 30.98 -5.09
N PRO A 94 6.70 31.44 -4.81
CA PRO A 94 7.40 31.10 -3.58
C PRO A 94 6.76 31.71 -2.32
N ASP A 95 6.07 32.85 -2.45
CA ASP A 95 5.34 33.49 -1.34
C ASP A 95 4.06 32.72 -0.94
N GLY A 96 3.61 31.82 -1.81
CA GLY A 96 2.49 30.92 -1.62
C GLY A 96 1.12 31.51 -1.94
N LYS A 97 0.24 30.66 -2.45
CA LYS A 97 -1.15 30.97 -2.79
C LYS A 97 -2.08 30.60 -1.65
N ASP A 98 -3.04 31.47 -1.34
CA ASP A 98 -4.07 31.17 -0.34
C ASP A 98 -4.93 29.98 -0.79
N ILE A 99 -5.05 29.00 0.11
CA ILE A 99 -5.84 27.78 -0.07
C ILE A 99 -6.76 27.59 1.15
N ASN A 100 -7.88 26.93 0.94
CA ASN A 100 -8.88 26.74 1.99
C ASN A 100 -8.55 25.55 2.90
N ASP A 101 -7.96 24.51 2.35
CA ASP A 101 -7.75 23.23 2.99
C ASP A 101 -6.44 22.61 2.51
N VAL A 102 -5.82 21.84 3.40
CA VAL A 102 -4.49 21.25 3.22
C VAL A 102 -4.58 19.74 3.37
N PRO A 103 -3.73 18.97 2.69
CA PRO A 103 -3.76 17.52 2.79
C PRO A 103 -3.38 17.09 4.21
N ARG A 104 -4.07 16.07 4.73
CA ARG A 104 -3.71 15.46 6.00
C ARG A 104 -2.41 14.65 5.83
N PRO A 105 -1.63 14.37 6.89
CA PRO A 105 -0.40 13.58 6.75
C PRO A 105 -0.58 12.16 6.17
N THR A 106 -1.82 11.66 6.15
CA THR A 106 -2.21 10.34 5.61
C THR A 106 -2.94 10.44 4.27
N ASP A 107 -2.92 11.61 3.62
CA ASP A 107 -3.53 11.78 2.31
C ASP A 107 -2.73 11.03 1.24
N GLN A 108 -3.27 9.94 0.72
CA GLN A 108 -2.63 9.16 -0.35
C GLN A 108 -3.60 9.06 -1.52
N PHE A 109 -3.51 10.03 -2.43
CA PHE A 109 -4.44 10.23 -3.55
C PHE A 109 -4.80 8.95 -4.33
N MET A 110 -3.82 8.12 -4.65
CA MET A 110 -4.04 6.90 -5.43
C MET A 110 -3.25 5.73 -4.87
N ALA A 111 -3.89 4.56 -4.78
CA ALA A 111 -3.25 3.29 -4.50
C ALA A 111 -3.76 2.20 -5.46
N LEU A 112 -2.83 1.47 -6.08
CA LEU A 112 -3.08 0.32 -6.94
C LEU A 112 -2.33 -0.88 -6.38
N SER A 113 -3.04 -1.97 -6.14
CA SER A 113 -2.45 -3.22 -5.69
C SER A 113 -3.00 -4.37 -6.52
N ILE A 114 -2.09 -5.11 -7.15
CA ILE A 114 -2.39 -6.24 -8.03
C ILE A 114 -1.74 -7.46 -7.43
N PHE A 115 -2.52 -8.53 -7.30
CA PHE A 115 -2.02 -9.84 -6.91
C PHE A 115 -2.46 -10.86 -7.96
N PHE A 116 -1.49 -11.53 -8.54
CA PHE A 116 -1.72 -12.56 -9.54
C PHE A 116 -1.10 -13.87 -9.05
N GLN A 117 -1.84 -14.96 -9.16
CA GLN A 117 -1.37 -16.30 -8.81
C GLN A 117 -1.66 -17.28 -9.93
N ASP A 118 -0.70 -18.14 -10.25
CA ASP A 118 -0.80 -19.14 -11.30
C ASP A 118 -0.07 -20.44 -10.93
N TYR A 119 -0.41 -21.53 -11.61
CA TYR A 119 0.26 -22.83 -11.54
C TYR A 119 1.28 -22.95 -12.67
N LEU A 120 2.39 -23.65 -12.42
CA LEU A 120 3.33 -23.97 -13.49
C LEU A 120 2.68 -24.93 -14.51
N PRO A 121 2.79 -24.68 -15.84
CA PRO A 121 2.04 -25.42 -16.86
C PRO A 121 2.17 -26.94 -16.80
N GLN A 122 3.34 -27.45 -16.42
CA GLN A 122 3.62 -28.88 -16.35
C GLN A 122 3.43 -29.48 -14.95
N ASN A 123 3.34 -28.66 -13.89
CA ASN A 123 3.31 -29.17 -12.51
C ASN A 123 2.43 -28.33 -11.59
N LYS A 124 1.19 -28.79 -11.38
CA LYS A 124 0.22 -28.16 -10.47
C LYS A 124 0.62 -28.21 -8.99
N ASN A 125 1.68 -28.94 -8.62
CA ASN A 125 2.24 -28.88 -7.27
C ASN A 125 3.05 -27.60 -7.05
N PHE A 126 3.40 -26.87 -8.11
CA PHE A 126 4.07 -25.59 -8.00
C PHE A 126 3.11 -24.44 -8.33
N LYS A 127 3.14 -23.41 -7.48
CA LYS A 127 2.42 -22.17 -7.67
C LYS A 127 3.40 -21.00 -7.68
N MET A 128 3.16 -20.05 -8.56
CA MET A 128 3.81 -18.75 -8.59
C MET A 128 2.79 -17.69 -8.20
N HIS A 129 3.22 -16.66 -7.48
CA HIS A 129 2.46 -15.43 -7.37
C HIS A 129 3.34 -14.21 -7.61
N ILE A 130 2.73 -13.15 -8.12
CA ILE A 130 3.34 -11.83 -8.29
C ILE A 130 2.42 -10.82 -7.61
N GLN A 131 3.01 -9.93 -6.81
CA GLN A 131 2.31 -8.81 -6.21
C GLN A 131 2.94 -7.50 -6.67
N ILE A 132 2.11 -6.58 -7.17
CA ILE A 132 2.53 -5.24 -7.59
C ILE A 132 1.77 -4.24 -6.73
N ASN A 133 2.48 -3.34 -6.09
CA ASN A 133 1.91 -2.26 -5.30
C ASN A 133 2.45 -0.92 -5.83
N LEU A 134 1.56 0.00 -6.16
CA LEU A 134 1.85 1.36 -6.60
C LEU A 134 1.00 2.32 -5.78
N ALA A 135 1.58 3.39 -5.25
CA ALA A 135 0.82 4.39 -4.54
C ALA A 135 1.44 5.79 -4.67
N SER A 136 0.62 6.82 -4.61
CA SER A 136 1.10 8.21 -4.58
C SER A 136 1.94 8.47 -3.32
N GLY A 137 2.76 9.52 -3.37
CA GLY A 137 3.53 9.97 -2.22
C GLY A 137 2.63 10.45 -1.09
N LEU A 138 3.07 10.26 0.15
CA LEU A 138 2.44 10.88 1.31
C LEU A 138 2.92 12.34 1.42
N PRO A 139 2.03 13.26 1.82
CA PRO A 139 2.39 14.63 1.99
C PRO A 139 3.13 14.83 3.31
N TYR A 140 4.03 15.80 3.34
CA TYR A 140 4.82 16.17 4.51
C TYR A 140 5.13 17.67 4.44
N GLY A 141 5.46 18.27 5.58
CA GLY A 141 5.82 19.69 5.62
C GLY A 141 7.19 19.95 6.22
N LEU A 142 7.64 21.20 6.09
CA LEU A 142 8.90 21.67 6.65
C LEU A 142 8.81 21.81 8.17
N LYS A 143 9.89 21.41 8.86
CA LYS A 143 9.95 21.52 10.32
C LYS A 143 9.93 23.00 10.76
N GLY A 144 8.94 23.35 11.56
CA GLY A 144 8.74 24.72 12.06
C GLY A 144 7.94 25.64 11.14
N ALA A 145 7.56 25.19 9.94
CA ALA A 145 6.67 25.92 9.03
C ALA A 145 5.42 25.10 8.62
N ASN A 146 5.12 24.00 9.33
CA ASN A 146 4.03 23.07 9.01
C ASN A 146 2.64 23.48 9.55
N THR A 147 2.39 24.78 9.63
CA THR A 147 1.12 25.33 10.13
C THR A 147 0.38 26.10 9.04
N VAL A 148 1.04 27.11 8.45
CA VAL A 148 0.53 27.86 7.30
C VAL A 148 0.80 27.11 5.99
N TYR A 149 2.02 26.57 5.84
CA TYR A 149 2.46 25.75 4.71
C TYR A 149 2.40 24.28 5.08
N ARG A 150 1.19 23.83 5.43
CA ARG A 150 0.98 22.51 6.02
C ARG A 150 0.99 21.43 4.95
N ASN A 151 1.86 20.45 5.14
CA ASN A 151 1.99 19.26 4.30
C ASN A 151 2.11 19.57 2.79
N ASP A 152 2.81 20.65 2.45
CA ASP A 152 2.89 21.21 1.10
C ASP A 152 3.95 20.54 0.20
N GLN A 153 4.64 19.51 0.71
CA GLN A 153 5.56 18.67 -0.05
C GLN A 153 5.04 17.24 -0.10
N SER A 154 5.48 16.44 -1.08
CA SER A 154 5.11 15.03 -1.19
C SER A 154 6.32 14.14 -1.33
N LEU A 155 6.30 12.98 -0.64
CA LEU A 155 7.30 11.94 -0.83
C LEU A 155 7.25 11.41 -2.27
N LYS A 156 8.29 10.69 -2.68
CA LYS A 156 8.23 9.99 -3.97
C LYS A 156 7.13 8.93 -3.95
N ALA A 157 6.53 8.70 -5.12
CA ALA A 157 5.53 7.65 -5.29
C ALA A 157 6.10 6.27 -4.92
N TYR A 158 5.34 5.54 -4.11
CA TYR A 158 5.69 4.20 -3.67
C TYR A 158 5.44 3.20 -4.80
N HIS A 159 6.42 2.33 -5.07
CA HIS A 159 6.25 1.23 -6.01
C HIS A 159 7.08 0.02 -5.62
N ARG A 160 6.45 -1.15 -5.63
CA ARG A 160 7.08 -2.41 -5.21
C ARG A 160 6.51 -3.59 -5.99
N VAL A 161 7.40 -4.46 -6.44
CA VAL A 161 7.04 -5.75 -7.05
C VAL A 161 7.65 -6.86 -6.20
N ASP A 162 6.82 -7.81 -5.81
CA ASP A 162 7.20 -9.01 -5.09
C ASP A 162 6.85 -10.23 -5.94
N ILE A 163 7.67 -11.27 -5.85
CA ILE A 163 7.43 -12.53 -6.54
C ILE A 163 7.67 -13.69 -5.57
N GLY A 164 6.82 -14.70 -5.64
CA GLY A 164 6.93 -15.87 -4.80
C GLY A 164 6.65 -17.16 -5.54
N PHE A 165 7.35 -18.20 -5.15
CA PHE A 165 7.19 -19.57 -5.62
C PHE A 165 6.88 -20.46 -4.44
N SER A 166 5.94 -21.38 -4.62
CA SER A 166 5.62 -22.40 -3.62
C SER A 166 5.51 -23.76 -4.29
N MET A 167 5.95 -24.78 -3.58
CA MET A 167 5.97 -26.16 -4.02
C MET A 167 5.35 -27.04 -2.94
N GLN A 168 4.34 -27.81 -3.34
CA GLN A 168 3.77 -28.86 -2.51
C GLN A 168 4.74 -30.04 -2.47
N LEU A 169 5.36 -30.25 -1.31
CA LEU A 169 6.28 -31.36 -1.05
C LEU A 169 5.52 -32.67 -0.80
N TRP A 170 4.37 -32.57 -0.13
CA TRP A 170 3.58 -33.73 0.26
C TRP A 170 2.08 -33.43 0.33
N ASP A 171 1.29 -34.44 -0.03
CA ASP A 171 -0.14 -34.50 0.15
C ASP A 171 -0.52 -35.92 0.56
N ARG A 172 -1.28 -36.09 1.65
CA ARG A 172 -1.74 -37.40 2.14
C ARG A 172 -2.53 -38.17 1.09
N SER A 173 -3.22 -37.50 0.16
CA SER A 173 -3.91 -38.15 -0.96
C SER A 173 -2.96 -38.96 -1.87
N LYS A 174 -1.68 -38.59 -1.95
CA LYS A 174 -0.65 -39.27 -2.75
C LYS A 174 0.12 -40.34 -1.97
N ARG A 175 -0.35 -40.73 -0.78
CA ARG A 175 0.35 -41.69 0.09
C ARG A 175 0.58 -43.05 -0.58
N MET A 176 -0.36 -43.51 -1.40
CA MET A 176 -0.23 -44.76 -2.17
C MET A 176 0.88 -44.67 -3.24
N GLN A 177 1.13 -43.48 -3.79
CA GLN A 177 2.14 -43.26 -4.84
C GLN A 177 3.54 -43.00 -4.26
N LYS A 178 3.62 -42.50 -3.01
CA LYS A 178 4.88 -42.16 -2.33
C LYS A 178 4.89 -42.66 -0.87
N PRO A 179 4.86 -43.99 -0.63
CA PRO A 179 4.74 -44.55 0.72
C PRO A 179 5.95 -44.23 1.64
N ASN A 180 7.13 -43.99 1.06
CA ASN A 180 8.38 -43.72 1.78
C ASN A 180 8.74 -42.23 1.91
N SER A 181 7.77 -41.32 1.72
CA SER A 181 8.04 -39.88 1.89
C SER A 181 8.36 -39.51 3.33
N PHE A 182 9.39 -38.67 3.53
CA PHE A 182 9.77 -38.12 4.84
C PHE A 182 8.61 -37.39 5.53
N PHE A 183 7.76 -36.69 4.78
CA PHE A 183 6.64 -35.89 5.29
C PHE A 183 5.35 -36.68 5.53
N ARG A 184 5.39 -38.03 5.55
CA ARG A 184 4.21 -38.90 5.71
C ARG A 184 3.40 -38.66 6.99
N PHE A 185 4.02 -38.05 8.01
CA PHE A 185 3.37 -37.72 9.27
C PHE A 185 2.41 -36.52 9.15
N CYS A 186 2.55 -35.70 8.11
CA CYS A 186 1.69 -34.54 7.84
C CYS A 186 0.52 -34.91 6.91
N LYS A 187 -0.58 -34.14 6.98
CA LYS A 187 -1.60 -34.04 5.93
C LYS A 187 -1.03 -33.38 4.68
N GLN A 188 -0.34 -32.26 4.83
CA GLN A 188 0.28 -31.52 3.72
C GLN A 188 1.61 -30.89 4.14
N ALA A 189 2.54 -30.78 3.19
CA ALA A 189 3.79 -30.03 3.39
C ALA A 189 4.05 -29.14 2.17
N TRP A 190 4.41 -27.88 2.43
CA TRP A 190 4.73 -26.88 1.41
C TRP A 190 6.05 -26.20 1.73
N ILE A 191 6.88 -25.99 0.72
CA ILE A 191 8.02 -25.08 0.78
C ILE A 191 7.74 -23.88 -0.12
N SER A 192 8.17 -22.70 0.31
CA SER A 192 7.99 -21.46 -0.44
C SER A 192 9.23 -20.58 -0.35
N ALA A 193 9.52 -19.90 -1.45
CA ALA A 193 10.58 -18.95 -1.60
C ALA A 193 10.01 -17.67 -2.20
N GLU A 194 10.19 -16.56 -1.51
CA GLU A 194 9.65 -15.25 -1.89
C GLU A 194 10.79 -14.23 -1.97
N VAL A 195 10.75 -13.41 -3.01
CA VAL A 195 11.64 -12.28 -3.21
C VAL A 195 10.81 -11.01 -3.07
N PHE A 196 11.01 -10.31 -1.97
CA PHE A 196 10.41 -9.01 -1.72
C PHE A 196 11.24 -7.90 -2.38
N ASN A 197 10.58 -6.87 -2.90
CA ASN A 197 11.16 -5.73 -3.59
C ASN A 197 12.13 -6.19 -4.69
N LEU A 198 11.61 -6.98 -5.63
CA LEU A 198 12.33 -7.57 -6.76
C LEU A 198 13.13 -6.52 -7.55
N LEU A 199 12.55 -5.33 -7.73
CA LEU A 199 13.13 -4.22 -8.49
C LEU A 199 14.19 -3.42 -7.70
N LYS A 200 14.46 -3.74 -6.43
CA LYS A 200 15.42 -3.03 -5.56
C LYS A 200 15.15 -1.52 -5.46
N VAL A 201 13.88 -1.13 -5.50
CA VAL A 201 13.45 0.26 -5.42
C VAL A 201 13.65 0.78 -3.99
N LYS A 202 14.28 1.94 -3.86
CA LYS A 202 14.42 2.65 -2.58
C LYS A 202 13.18 3.50 -2.32
N ASN A 203 12.14 2.87 -1.81
CA ASN A 203 10.91 3.56 -1.42
C ASN A 203 11.13 4.38 -0.15
N GLU A 204 10.70 5.64 -0.16
CA GLU A 204 10.80 6.56 0.99
C GLU A 204 9.63 6.29 1.95
N ALA A 205 9.94 5.98 3.20
CA ALA A 205 8.94 5.76 4.26
C ALA A 205 8.54 7.08 4.93
N SER A 206 9.54 7.95 5.15
CA SER A 206 9.39 9.18 5.89
C SER A 206 10.62 10.07 5.69
N ILE A 207 10.59 11.30 6.22
CA ILE A 207 11.71 12.23 6.23
C ILE A 207 12.08 12.60 7.66
N SER A 208 13.38 12.63 7.94
CA SER A 208 13.96 13.18 9.16
C SER A 208 14.59 14.54 8.85
N TRP A 209 14.22 15.56 9.62
CA TRP A 209 14.78 16.90 9.48
C TRP A 209 15.98 17.10 10.41
N ILE A 210 17.15 17.38 9.83
CA ILE A 210 18.36 17.75 10.57
C ILE A 210 18.61 19.24 10.41
N ARG A 211 18.85 19.93 11.52
CA ARG A 211 19.17 21.36 11.57
C ARG A 211 20.65 21.55 11.90
N THR A 212 21.35 22.37 11.12
CA THR A 212 22.74 22.75 11.41
C THR A 212 22.81 23.89 12.43
N LEU A 213 24.01 24.18 12.95
CA LEU A 213 24.26 25.33 13.84
C LEU A 213 23.86 26.67 13.22
N TYR A 214 23.87 26.76 11.89
CA TYR A 214 23.47 27.94 11.11
C TYR A 214 21.98 27.93 10.69
N ASN A 215 21.14 27.08 11.31
CA ASN A 215 19.71 26.96 11.04
C ASN A 215 19.31 26.47 9.64
N TYR A 216 20.27 25.96 8.85
CA TYR A 216 19.92 25.25 7.61
C TYR A 216 19.28 23.90 7.95
N GLN A 217 18.17 23.60 7.28
CA GLN A 217 17.45 22.34 7.44
C GLN A 217 17.68 21.44 6.23
N PHE A 218 18.04 20.18 6.49
CA PHE A 218 18.19 19.15 5.46
C PHE A 218 17.17 18.04 5.69
N ALA A 219 16.44 17.70 4.62
CA ALA A 219 15.55 16.55 4.60
C ALA A 219 16.38 15.30 4.31
N ILE A 220 16.45 14.39 5.27
CA ILE A 220 17.07 13.07 5.07
C ILE A 220 15.95 12.03 4.96
N PRO A 221 15.75 11.42 3.77
CA PRO A 221 14.75 10.39 3.60
C PRO A 221 15.15 9.12 4.34
N ASN A 222 14.19 8.50 5.01
CA ASN A 222 14.31 7.16 5.57
C ASN A 222 13.70 6.18 4.57
N TYR A 223 14.47 5.19 4.15
CA TYR A 223 14.02 4.22 3.15
C TYR A 223 13.42 2.97 3.80
N LEU A 224 12.41 2.41 3.14
CA LEU A 224 11.90 1.08 3.44
C LEU A 224 12.94 0.00 3.12
N SER A 225 12.68 -1.21 3.60
CA SER A 225 13.55 -2.35 3.38
C SER A 225 13.85 -2.56 1.88
N SER A 226 15.14 -2.78 1.59
CA SER A 226 15.60 -3.22 0.28
C SER A 226 15.10 -4.64 -0.05
N GLN A 227 15.57 -5.21 -1.17
CA GLN A 227 15.28 -6.57 -1.55
C GLN A 227 15.57 -7.56 -0.42
N ARG A 228 14.60 -8.44 -0.12
CA ARG A 228 14.72 -9.47 0.90
C ARG A 228 14.27 -10.81 0.34
N LEU A 229 14.94 -11.87 0.78
CA LEU A 229 14.57 -13.25 0.48
C LEU A 229 13.87 -13.85 1.70
N ASN A 230 12.78 -14.56 1.46
CA ASN A 230 12.03 -15.26 2.50
C ASN A 230 11.87 -16.73 2.10
N LEU A 231 12.26 -17.63 2.98
CA LEU A 231 12.10 -19.08 2.83
C LEU A 231 11.18 -19.58 3.94
N ARG A 232 10.12 -20.29 3.56
CA ARG A 232 9.11 -20.78 4.51
C ARG A 232 8.75 -22.23 4.22
N LEU A 233 8.79 -23.05 5.26
CA LEU A 233 8.26 -24.42 5.29
C LEU A 233 6.95 -24.43 6.10
N ARG A 234 5.87 -24.95 5.52
CA ARG A 234 4.57 -25.12 6.19
C ARG A 234 4.24 -26.61 6.27
N LEU A 235 3.90 -27.06 7.47
CA LEU A 235 3.52 -28.45 7.78
C LEU A 235 2.13 -28.45 8.43
N ASP A 236 1.18 -29.14 7.80
CA ASP A 236 -0.19 -29.30 8.31
C ASP A 236 -0.37 -30.76 8.77
N PHE A 237 -0.78 -31.00 10.03
CA PHE A 237 -0.83 -32.33 10.67
C PHE A 237 -2.23 -32.99 10.64
#